data_AF-A0AAD5PIJ1-F1
#
_entry.id   AF-A0AAD5PIJ1-F1
#
_cell.length_a   1.000
_cell.length_b   1.000
_cell.length_c   1.000
_cell.angle_alpha   90.00
_cell.angle_beta   90.00
_cell.angle_gamma   90.00
#
_symmetry.space_group_name_H-M   'P 1'
#
loop_
_entity.id
_entity.type
_entity.pdbx_description
1 polymer ?
#
loop_
_entity_poly.entity_id
_entity_poly.type
_entity_poly.pdbx_seq_one_letter_code
_entity_poly.pdbx_strand_id
1 'polypeptide(L)'
;MAPTALHATILQATTRNMIFRKCATCGSKVLGIAQNHDIGAAGVLYYCQECDKDAEAYKANYELNMTVSVSNGERLQHVVAYDNVVGVLLGCTAEKLGELLLDKPTLLDEIEEKLIGMKCHFVARQDKKKGKGKKNSSEKITLEAIIPADPLYQPIFVEEET
;
A
#
# COMPACT_ATOMS: atom_id res chain seq x y z
N MET A 1 -18.94 6.28 9.79
CA MET A 1 -18.41 7.26 10.76
C MET A 1 -17.77 8.37 9.95
N ALA A 2 -17.83 9.61 10.43
CA ALA A 2 -17.15 10.71 9.76
C ALA A 2 -15.62 10.47 9.81
N PRO A 3 -14.87 10.90 8.79
CA PRO A 3 -13.41 10.86 8.81
C PRO A 3 -12.87 11.75 9.93
N THR A 4 -11.80 11.32 10.59
CA THR A 4 -11.16 12.08 11.67
C THR A 4 -9.79 12.55 11.21
N ALA A 5 -9.53 13.85 11.34
CA ALA A 5 -8.21 14.43 11.12
C ALA A 5 -7.31 14.18 12.35
N LEU A 6 -6.10 13.66 12.14
CA LEU A 6 -5.15 13.30 13.19
C LEU A 6 -3.74 13.75 12.83
N HIS A 7 -2.97 14.19 13.82
CA HIS A 7 -1.52 14.41 13.67
C HIS A 7 -0.79 13.19 14.19
N ALA A 8 0.13 12.65 13.39
CA ALA A 8 0.83 11.44 13.76
C ALA A 8 2.20 11.30 13.11
N THR A 9 3.05 10.50 13.75
CA THR A 9 4.36 10.11 13.24
C THR A 9 4.30 8.66 12.78
N ILE A 10 4.78 8.37 11.57
CA ILE A 10 4.94 7.00 11.10
C ILE A 10 6.10 6.36 11.87
N LEU A 11 5.83 5.26 12.56
CA LEU A 11 6.85 4.53 13.32
C LEU A 11 7.34 3.29 12.57
N GLN A 12 6.46 2.67 11.80
CA GLN A 12 6.75 1.49 10.98
C GLN A 12 5.91 1.56 9.71
N ALA A 13 6.50 1.11 8.60
CA ALA A 13 5.83 0.90 7.32
C ALA A 13 6.24 -0.48 6.80
N THR A 14 5.28 -1.27 6.31
CA THR A 14 5.56 -2.59 5.75
C THR A 14 5.40 -2.54 4.23
N THR A 15 6.52 -2.50 3.51
CA THR A 15 6.53 -2.30 2.05
C THR A 15 6.67 -3.60 1.26
N ARG A 16 7.22 -4.67 1.87
CA ARG A 16 7.47 -5.97 1.20
C ARG A 16 6.27 -6.56 0.44
N ASN A 17 5.05 -6.29 0.89
CA ASN A 17 3.82 -6.76 0.25
C ASN A 17 2.85 -5.62 -0.10
N MET A 18 3.37 -4.40 -0.26
CA MET A 18 2.51 -3.25 -0.47
C MET A 18 1.93 -3.16 -1.88
N ILE A 19 2.48 -3.90 -2.86
CA ILE A 19 1.88 -4.02 -4.19
C ILE A 19 1.09 -5.32 -4.25
N PHE A 20 -0.18 -5.21 -4.61
CA PHE A 20 -1.01 -6.35 -4.97
C PHE A 20 -1.64 -6.13 -6.34
N ARG A 21 -2.20 -7.18 -6.93
CA ARG A 21 -2.81 -7.13 -8.25
C ARG A 21 -4.27 -7.50 -8.19
N LYS A 22 -5.09 -6.82 -8.99
CA LYS A 22 -6.52 -7.11 -9.16
C LYS A 22 -6.80 -7.60 -10.58
N CYS A 23 -7.70 -8.55 -10.72
CA CYS A 23 -8.20 -9.03 -12.00
C CYS A 23 -8.91 -7.88 -12.72
N ALA A 24 -8.57 -7.64 -13.98
CA ALA A 24 -9.22 -6.59 -14.77
C ALA A 24 -10.72 -6.87 -15.02
N THR A 25 -11.13 -8.14 -14.99
CA THR A 25 -12.54 -8.54 -15.23
C THR A 25 -13.43 -8.35 -14.01
N CYS A 26 -13.05 -8.88 -12.85
CA CYS A 26 -13.92 -8.89 -11.65
C CYS A 26 -13.43 -7.98 -10.51
N GLY A 27 -12.23 -7.41 -10.62
CA GLY A 27 -11.65 -6.54 -9.59
C GLY A 27 -11.12 -7.28 -8.34
N SER A 28 -11.22 -8.61 -8.29
CA SER A 28 -10.73 -9.41 -7.16
C SER A 28 -9.21 -9.57 -7.19
N LYS A 29 -8.60 -9.73 -6.01
CA LYS A 29 -7.15 -9.94 -5.88
C LYS A 29 -6.72 -11.22 -6.62
N VAL A 30 -5.68 -11.12 -7.44
CA VAL A 30 -5.11 -12.28 -8.15
C VAL A 30 -3.91 -12.83 -7.39
N LEU A 31 -3.65 -14.13 -7.55
CA LEU A 31 -2.52 -14.83 -6.98
C LEU A 31 -1.44 -15.00 -8.04
N GLY A 32 -0.19 -14.72 -7.69
CA GLY A 32 0.95 -15.09 -8.53
C GLY A 32 1.20 -16.59 -8.42
N ILE A 33 1.19 -17.27 -9.56
CA ILE A 33 1.57 -18.67 -9.69
C ILE A 33 2.93 -18.68 -10.40
N ALA A 34 3.99 -18.99 -9.65
CA ALA A 34 5.27 -19.29 -10.27
C ALA A 34 5.18 -20.70 -10.88
N GLN A 35 5.14 -20.79 -12.21
CA GLN A 35 5.39 -22.06 -12.89
C GLN A 35 6.89 -22.21 -13.14
N ASN A 36 7.43 -23.33 -12.69
CA ASN A 36 8.84 -23.66 -12.75
C ASN A 36 9.31 -23.93 -14.20
N HIS A 37 10.46 -23.32 -14.51
CA HIS A 37 11.59 -23.82 -15.31
C HIS A 37 11.76 -23.60 -16.83
N ASP A 38 10.76 -23.25 -17.64
CA ASP A 38 11.00 -23.12 -19.10
C ASP A 38 10.67 -21.76 -19.74
N ILE A 39 10.24 -20.77 -18.96
CA ILE A 39 9.98 -19.42 -19.47
C ILE A 39 11.08 -18.50 -18.92
N GLY A 40 12.09 -18.24 -19.74
CA GLY A 40 13.22 -17.38 -19.38
C GLY A 40 12.75 -16.08 -18.73
N ALA A 41 13.20 -15.85 -17.49
CA ALA A 41 13.23 -14.59 -16.75
C ALA A 41 11.96 -13.67 -16.68
N ALA A 42 10.81 -13.99 -17.29
CA ALA A 42 9.80 -12.96 -17.58
C ALA A 42 8.30 -13.32 -17.40
N GLY A 43 7.90 -14.43 -16.77
CA GLY A 43 6.48 -14.81 -16.74
C GLY A 43 5.94 -15.27 -15.40
N VAL A 44 5.62 -14.35 -14.47
CA VAL A 44 4.70 -14.71 -13.38
C VAL A 44 3.29 -14.79 -13.97
N LEU A 45 2.71 -15.99 -13.99
CA LEU A 45 1.30 -16.17 -14.34
C LEU A 45 0.44 -15.73 -13.16
N TYR A 46 -0.63 -14.98 -13.43
CA TYR A 46 -1.59 -14.59 -12.42
C TYR A 46 -2.86 -15.39 -12.57
N TYR A 47 -3.43 -15.85 -11.46
CA TYR A 47 -4.70 -16.59 -11.45
C TYR A 47 -5.74 -15.86 -10.59
N CYS A 48 -6.97 -15.81 -11.09
CA CYS A 48 -8.10 -15.23 -10.40
C CYS A 48 -9.02 -16.32 -9.86
N GLN A 49 -9.11 -16.43 -8.53
CA GLN A 49 -9.98 -17.41 -7.86
C GLN A 49 -11.47 -17.19 -8.14
N GLU A 50 -11.91 -15.93 -8.26
CA GLU A 50 -13.33 -15.61 -8.49
C GLU A 50 -13.78 -15.88 -9.92
N CYS A 51 -12.88 -15.71 -10.90
CA CYS A 51 -13.17 -16.04 -12.30
C CYS A 51 -12.81 -17.49 -12.66
N ASP A 52 -12.18 -18.21 -11.73
CA ASP A 52 -11.61 -19.55 -11.90
C ASP A 52 -10.76 -19.71 -13.18
N LYS A 53 -9.89 -18.73 -13.45
CA LYS A 53 -9.04 -18.72 -14.65
C LYS A 53 -7.79 -17.88 -14.49
N ASP A 54 -6.85 -18.07 -15.41
CA ASP A 54 -5.68 -17.21 -15.55
C ASP A 54 -6.12 -15.77 -15.88
N ALA A 55 -5.53 -14.81 -15.16
CA ALA A 55 -5.74 -13.39 -15.33
C ALA A 55 -4.72 -12.85 -16.34
N GLU A 56 -5.10 -12.89 -17.62
CA GLU A 56 -4.31 -12.33 -18.74
C GLU A 56 -4.07 -10.82 -18.58
N ALA A 57 -5.02 -10.12 -17.94
CA ALA A 57 -4.92 -8.71 -17.62
C ALA A 57 -5.17 -8.46 -16.14
N TYR A 58 -4.31 -7.65 -15.53
CA TYR A 58 -4.40 -7.23 -14.15
C TYR A 58 -4.05 -5.76 -13.98
N LYS A 59 -4.49 -5.18 -12.87
CA LYS A 59 -4.12 -3.84 -12.41
C LYS A 59 -3.30 -3.95 -11.13
N ALA A 60 -2.19 -3.22 -11.02
CA ALA A 60 -1.43 -3.16 -9.78
C ALA A 60 -2.06 -2.11 -8.85
N ASN A 61 -2.02 -2.37 -7.55
CA ASN A 61 -2.59 -1.50 -6.53
C ASN A 61 -1.70 -1.50 -5.29
N TYR A 62 -1.72 -0.38 -4.57
CA TYR A 62 -1.06 -0.23 -3.29
C TYR A 62 -1.97 -0.64 -2.13
N GLU A 63 -1.39 -1.35 -1.16
CA GLU A 63 -1.90 -1.56 0.19
C GLU A 63 -0.73 -1.45 1.18
N LEU A 64 -0.45 -0.22 1.62
CA LEU A 64 0.62 0.04 2.58
C LEU A 64 0.09 -0.07 4.00
N ASN A 65 0.67 -0.97 4.79
CA ASN A 65 0.35 -1.12 6.22
C ASN A 65 1.36 -0.33 7.05
N MET A 66 0.87 0.46 7.99
CA MET A 66 1.70 1.32 8.83
C MET A 66 1.28 1.24 10.31
N THR A 67 2.26 1.43 11.19
CA THR A 67 2.04 1.73 12.60
C THR A 67 2.36 3.20 12.81
N VAL A 68 1.41 3.96 13.35
CA VAL A 68 1.55 5.40 13.58
C VAL A 68 1.36 5.73 15.05
N SER A 69 2.07 6.75 15.50
CA SER A 69 1.93 7.33 16.83
C SER A 69 1.08 8.59 16.76
N VAL A 70 -0.08 8.57 17.41
CA VAL A 70 -1.00 9.71 17.53
C VAL A 70 -0.74 10.40 18.87
N SER A 71 -0.81 11.73 18.91
CA SER A 71 -0.56 12.54 20.11
C SER A 71 0.85 12.34 20.71
N ASN A 72 1.88 12.36 19.86
CA ASN A 72 3.29 12.33 20.29
C ASN A 72 3.70 11.14 21.17
N GLY A 73 3.13 9.95 20.97
CA GLY A 73 3.57 8.72 21.66
C GLY A 73 2.51 8.08 22.57
N GLU A 74 1.41 8.77 22.84
CA GLU A 74 0.40 8.28 23.78
C GLU A 74 -0.46 7.14 23.22
N ARG A 75 -0.63 7.08 21.89
CA ARG A 75 -1.46 6.06 21.25
C ARG A 75 -0.81 5.54 19.97
N LEU A 76 -0.59 4.23 19.95
CA LEU A 76 -0.22 3.51 18.73
C LEU A 76 -1.46 3.07 17.98
N GLN A 77 -1.43 3.23 16.66
CA GLN A 77 -2.53 2.86 15.78
C GLN A 77 -2.00 2.18 14.52
N HIS A 78 -2.59 1.04 14.20
CA HIS A 78 -2.35 0.38 12.91
C HIS A 78 -3.30 0.96 11.88
N VAL A 79 -2.75 1.42 10.77
CA VAL A 79 -3.50 2.02 9.67
C VAL A 79 -3.11 1.38 8.34
N VAL A 80 -4.02 1.38 7.39
CA VAL A 80 -3.76 0.99 6.01
C VAL A 80 -3.96 2.18 5.07
N ALA A 81 -3.12 2.30 4.06
CA ALA A 81 -3.22 3.28 3.00
C ALA A 81 -3.33 2.58 1.64
N TYR A 82 -4.19 3.10 0.76
CA TYR A 82 -4.43 2.59 -0.58
C TYR A 82 -3.89 3.55 -1.65
N ASP A 83 -4.11 3.23 -2.92
CA ASP A 83 -3.58 3.95 -4.10
C ASP A 83 -3.62 5.48 -3.99
N ASN A 84 -4.75 6.04 -3.59
CA ASN A 84 -4.96 7.49 -3.49
C ASN A 84 -4.07 8.16 -2.43
N VAL A 85 -3.61 7.41 -1.43
CA VAL A 85 -2.77 7.90 -0.33
C VAL A 85 -1.31 7.57 -0.61
N VAL A 86 -1.04 6.32 -0.97
CA VAL A 86 0.33 5.83 -1.22
C VAL A 86 0.91 6.48 -2.48
N GLY A 87 0.12 6.67 -3.53
CA GLY A 87 0.57 7.37 -4.74
C GLY A 87 0.99 8.81 -4.47
N VAL A 88 0.38 9.50 -3.49
CA VAL A 88 0.79 10.87 -3.09
C VAL A 88 2.13 10.87 -2.36
N LEU A 89 2.36 9.89 -1.48
CA LEU A 89 3.64 9.74 -0.79
C LEU A 89 4.77 9.34 -1.75
N LEU A 90 4.49 8.40 -2.63
CA LEU A 90 5.54 7.84 -3.49
C LEU A 90 5.75 8.70 -4.74
N GLY A 91 4.72 9.38 -5.24
CA GLY A 91 4.79 10.16 -6.48
C GLY A 91 4.66 9.31 -7.74
N CYS A 92 4.30 8.03 -7.62
CA CYS A 92 4.15 7.12 -8.75
C CYS A 92 3.04 6.09 -8.51
N THR A 93 2.56 5.45 -9.58
CA THR A 93 1.55 4.38 -9.52
C THR A 93 2.16 3.05 -9.06
N ALA A 94 1.33 2.11 -8.60
CA ALA A 94 1.77 0.78 -8.19
C ALA A 94 2.38 -0.01 -9.35
N GLU A 95 1.87 0.19 -10.58
CA GLU A 95 2.47 -0.35 -11.80
C GLU A 95 3.90 0.17 -11.97
N LYS A 96 4.08 1.49 -11.89
CA LYS A 96 5.39 2.12 -12.11
C LYS A 96 6.40 1.67 -11.06
N LEU A 97 6.00 1.60 -9.79
CA LEU A 97 6.88 1.08 -8.76
C LEU A 97 7.22 -0.40 -9.01
N GLY A 98 6.26 -1.20 -9.45
CA GLY A 98 6.49 -2.59 -9.84
C GLY A 98 7.59 -2.74 -10.90
N GLU A 99 7.62 -1.86 -11.89
CA GLU A 99 8.70 -1.79 -12.89
C GLU A 99 10.04 -1.41 -12.26
N LEU A 100 10.08 -0.33 -11.46
CA LEU A 100 11.31 0.15 -10.81
C LEU A 100 11.94 -0.91 -9.90
N LEU A 101 11.11 -1.77 -9.29
CA LEU A 101 11.58 -2.86 -8.43
C LEU A 101 12.26 -4.00 -9.17
N LEU A 102 12.02 -4.16 -10.49
CA LEU A 102 12.75 -5.13 -11.31
C LEU A 102 14.22 -4.73 -11.43
N ASP A 103 14.47 -3.43 -11.60
CA ASP A 103 15.83 -2.89 -11.76
C ASP A 103 16.51 -2.64 -10.40
N LYS A 104 15.73 -2.26 -9.38
CA LYS A 104 16.24 -1.90 -8.04
C LYS A 104 15.40 -2.54 -6.92
N PRO A 105 15.63 -3.82 -6.57
CA PRO A 105 14.86 -4.50 -5.52
C PRO A 105 15.01 -3.88 -4.12
N THR A 106 16.14 -3.23 -3.82
CA THR A 106 16.41 -2.55 -2.52
C THR A 106 15.57 -1.30 -2.31
N LEU A 107 14.82 -0.87 -3.33
CA LEU A 107 14.02 0.35 -3.28
C LEU A 107 12.90 0.29 -2.23
N LEU A 108 12.42 -0.91 -1.88
CA LEU A 108 11.46 -1.09 -0.79
C LEU A 108 12.04 -0.67 0.57
N ASP A 109 13.29 -1.04 0.84
CA ASP A 109 13.96 -0.68 2.09
C ASP A 109 14.19 0.84 2.15
N GLU A 110 14.56 1.47 1.04
CA GLU A 110 14.70 2.94 0.94
C GLU A 110 13.38 3.68 1.16
N ILE A 111 12.26 3.13 0.67
CA ILE A 111 10.92 3.67 0.93
C ILE A 111 10.59 3.54 2.42
N GLU A 112 10.87 2.38 3.05
CA GLU A 112 10.63 2.19 4.49
C GLU A 112 11.40 3.21 5.32
N GLU A 113 12.70 3.37 5.05
CA GLU A 113 13.57 4.32 5.76
C GLU A 113 13.07 5.77 5.63
N LYS A 114 12.63 6.17 4.44
CA LYS A 114 12.09 7.52 4.21
C LYS A 114 10.73 7.76 4.89
N LEU A 115 9.91 6.72 5.02
CA LEU A 115 8.59 6.83 5.65
C LEU A 115 8.71 6.88 7.18
N ILE A 116 9.63 6.12 7.77
CA ILE A 116 9.80 6.06 9.23
C ILE A 116 10.26 7.42 9.77
N GLY A 117 9.60 7.90 10.83
CA GLY A 117 9.85 9.19 11.44
C GLY A 117 9.12 10.36 10.76
N MET A 118 8.49 10.14 9.59
CA MET A 118 7.74 11.17 8.91
C MET A 118 6.51 11.59 9.75
N LYS A 119 6.38 12.90 9.96
CA LYS A 119 5.22 13.51 10.61
C LYS A 119 4.22 13.91 9.56
N CYS A 120 2.96 13.58 9.79
CA CYS A 120 1.89 13.79 8.82
C CYS A 120 0.58 14.19 9.50
N HIS A 121 -0.26 14.85 8.71
CA HIS A 121 -1.68 15.04 8.94
C HIS A 121 -2.42 13.94 8.18
N PHE A 122 -3.18 13.11 8.89
CA PHE A 122 -3.98 12.04 8.32
C PHE A 122 -5.46 12.37 8.38
N VAL A 123 -6.20 11.99 7.35
CA VAL A 123 -7.66 11.83 7.42
C VAL A 123 -7.93 10.34 7.45
N ALA A 124 -8.44 9.84 8.57
CA ALA A 124 -8.64 8.41 8.80
C ALA A 124 -10.11 8.06 8.97
N ARG A 125 -10.49 6.90 8.43
CA ARG A 125 -11.82 6.31 8.59
C ARG A 125 -11.70 4.98 9.30
N GLN A 126 -12.53 4.81 10.34
CA GLN A 126 -12.69 3.51 11.00
C GLN A 126 -13.70 2.66 10.24
N ASP A 127 -13.25 1.49 9.78
CA ASP A 127 -14.11 0.52 9.14
C ASP A 127 -14.66 -0.46 10.19
N LYS A 128 -15.97 -0.32 10.49
CA LYS A 128 -16.68 -1.32 11.29
C LYS A 128 -16.89 -2.57 10.45
N LYS A 129 -16.11 -3.64 10.68
CA LYS A 129 -16.42 -4.94 10.08
C LYS A 129 -17.75 -5.47 10.65
N LYS A 130 -18.75 -5.66 9.79
CA LYS A 130 -19.93 -6.50 10.07
C LYS A 130 -19.53 -7.97 9.98
N GLY A 131 -18.73 -8.47 10.92
CA GLY A 131 -18.38 -9.89 11.01
C GLY A 131 -19.30 -10.62 11.99
N LYS A 132 -20.11 -11.57 11.50
CA LYS A 132 -20.79 -12.55 12.35
C LYS A 132 -19.73 -13.43 13.02
N GLY A 133 -19.48 -13.21 14.31
CA GLY A 133 -18.80 -14.15 15.20
C GLY A 133 -17.32 -14.43 14.92
N LYS A 134 -16.42 -13.58 15.40
CA LYS A 134 -15.07 -13.97 15.85
C LYS A 134 -14.55 -12.94 16.84
N LYS A 135 -14.20 -13.39 18.05
CA LYS A 135 -14.09 -12.59 19.28
C LYS A 135 -12.86 -11.69 19.42
N ASN A 136 -12.03 -11.52 18.39
CA ASN A 136 -10.85 -10.63 18.42
C ASN A 136 -10.54 -10.11 17.01
N SER A 137 -11.42 -9.29 16.42
CA SER A 137 -11.05 -8.58 15.18
C SER A 137 -10.52 -7.20 15.53
N SER A 138 -9.23 -6.98 15.29
CA SER A 138 -8.63 -5.65 15.32
C SER A 138 -9.42 -4.70 14.40
N GLU A 139 -9.80 -3.53 14.92
CA GLU A 139 -10.41 -2.48 14.12
C GLU A 139 -9.45 -2.09 12.99
N LYS A 140 -9.94 -2.11 11.75
CA LYS A 140 -9.15 -1.65 10.60
C LYS A 140 -9.39 -0.15 10.43
N ILE A 141 -8.31 0.62 10.48
CA ILE A 141 -8.35 2.05 10.19
C ILE A 141 -7.74 2.25 8.80
N THR A 142 -8.52 2.86 7.92
CA THR A 142 -8.11 3.15 6.54
C THR A 142 -7.85 4.64 6.42
N LEU A 143 -6.71 5.02 5.83
CA LEU A 143 -6.42 6.41 5.51
C LEU A 143 -7.15 6.81 4.22
N GLU A 144 -7.84 7.95 4.27
CA GLU A 144 -8.49 8.57 3.12
C GLU A 144 -7.60 9.66 2.51
N ALA A 145 -6.78 10.34 3.34
CA ALA A 145 -5.81 11.32 2.89
C ALA A 145 -4.59 11.39 3.82
N ILE A 146 -3.48 11.85 3.27
CA ILE A 146 -2.20 12.07 3.96
C ILE A 146 -1.58 13.37 3.46
N ILE A 147 -1.06 14.17 4.39
CA ILE A 147 -0.32 15.39 4.08
C ILE A 147 0.93 15.38 4.98
N PRO A 148 2.13 15.22 4.44
CA PRO A 148 3.36 15.37 5.20
C PRO A 148 3.44 16.76 5.85
N ALA A 149 3.86 16.82 7.11
CA ALA A 149 3.91 18.06 7.88
C ALA A 149 5.10 18.95 7.49
N ASP A 150 6.10 18.40 6.79
CA ASP A 150 7.20 19.17 6.22
C ASP A 150 6.70 19.94 5.00
N PRO A 151 6.70 21.29 5.02
CA PRO A 151 6.25 22.10 3.91
C PRO A 151 7.14 22.01 2.67
N LEU A 152 8.36 21.46 2.80
CA LEU A 152 9.30 21.22 1.70
C LEU A 152 9.27 19.78 1.21
N TYR A 153 8.33 18.97 1.70
CA TYR A 153 8.21 17.58 1.28
C TYR A 153 8.04 17.46 -0.24
N GLN A 154 8.85 16.59 -0.83
CA GLN A 154 8.69 16.12 -2.20
C GLN A 154 8.37 14.62 -2.16
N PRO A 155 7.52 14.12 -3.08
CA PRO A 155 7.26 12.69 -3.20
C PRO A 155 8.57 11.92 -3.36
N ILE A 156 8.59 10.67 -2.86
CA ILE A 156 9.83 9.85 -2.82
C ILE A 156 10.44 9.67 -4.22
N PHE A 157 9.57 9.53 -5.22
CA PHE A 157 9.90 9.56 -6.63
C PHE A 157 9.30 10.83 -7.21
N VAL A 158 10.17 11.74 -7.63
CA VAL A 158 9.78 12.85 -8.51
C VAL A 158 10.04 12.34 -9.91
N GLU A 159 9.01 12.24 -10.75
CA GLU A 159 9.23 12.07 -12.19
C GLU A 159 10.03 13.30 -12.64
N GLU A 160 11.30 13.11 -13.01
CA GLU A 160 11.99 14.10 -13.82
C GLU A 160 11.23 14.10 -15.17
N GLU A 161 10.49 15.17 -15.44
CA GLU A 161 9.86 15.40 -16.74
C GLU A 161 10.93 15.20 -17.83
N THR A 162 10.79 14.13 -18.62
CA THR A 162 11.58 13.86 -19.83
C THR A 162 10.68 13.77 -21.04
#